data_AF-A0A7X7FRB8-F1
#
_entry.id   AF-A0A7X7FRB8-F1
#
_cell.length_a   1.000
_cell.length_b   1.000
_cell.length_c   1.000
_cell.angle_alpha   90.00
_cell.angle_beta   90.00
_cell.angle_gamma   90.00
#
_symmetry.space_group_name_H-M   'P 1'
#
loop_
_entity.id
_entity.type
_entity.pdbx_description
1 polymer ?
#
loop_
_entity_poly.entity_id
_entity_poly.type
_entity_poly.pdbx_seq_one_letter_code
_entity_poly.pdbx_strand_id
1 'polypeptide(L)'
;MNDLTVYERIADPLAAVKSLGSAIARSRIFGCESEAQGEVLAWECLARRVPPLALKESYHLINTGAGTSLTMRADAMLAGFIRSGGRHRIIRRDGEAAEIELTTGGQTQRFSCTLAEAKEAGFTDGKKGEKENWSYPRQRMQMLWARVVSDGVRAMAPQVCAGRYTPEDFGVRESDQDADVGTDVDGSHARTDMVVETTAVVTSEPVPPAAAGAAGTEPAGTEPARTEPSEAAPALVTDAQRKRIEQLYELLAVPHETREAALKKRGVNSLRSLTASQAAEIVAKLEAARQKLDLDAEVRSQQLAGPATAEQVATIKQTLLPQLSQTHPHLYQQLVAKMKTDGRKFADLSFEQARSLIEQLKLRNLEAFFSQSLASQETPKNCLTPPRFSSHW
;
A
#
# COMPACT_ATOMS: atom_id res chain seq x y z
N MET A 1 25.04 -26.26 -10.13
CA MET A 1 24.69 -24.82 -10.17
C MET A 1 24.99 -24.27 -8.79
N ASN A 2 25.71 -23.14 -8.68
CA ASN A 2 26.06 -22.53 -7.40
C ASN A 2 24.78 -22.18 -6.64
N ASP A 3 24.43 -22.98 -5.64
CA ASP A 3 23.36 -22.67 -4.71
C ASP A 3 23.69 -21.37 -3.96
N LEU A 4 22.68 -20.54 -3.80
CA LEU A 4 22.77 -19.17 -3.31
C LEU A 4 23.34 -19.09 -1.88
N THR A 5 24.66 -18.96 -1.80
CA THR A 5 25.48 -18.59 -0.62
C THR A 5 25.11 -17.24 0.02
N VAL A 6 24.15 -16.50 -0.53
CA VAL A 6 23.72 -15.19 -0.02
C VAL A 6 22.93 -15.33 1.28
N TYR A 7 22.04 -16.31 1.37
CA TYR A 7 21.17 -16.48 2.54
C TYR A 7 21.91 -17.11 3.74
N GLU A 8 22.93 -17.92 3.49
CA GLU A 8 23.75 -18.55 4.54
C GLU A 8 24.61 -17.56 5.32
N ARG A 9 24.89 -16.39 4.72
CA ARG A 9 25.72 -15.33 5.31
C ARG A 9 24.91 -14.30 6.08
N ILE A 10 23.60 -14.50 6.21
CA ILE A 10 22.72 -13.64 6.99
C ILE A 10 22.94 -13.96 8.47
N ALA A 11 23.57 -13.03 9.20
CA ALA A 11 23.83 -13.17 10.63
C ALA A 11 22.56 -13.06 11.48
N ASP A 12 21.64 -12.16 11.09
CA ASP A 12 20.34 -11.99 11.75
C ASP A 12 19.19 -12.12 10.72
N PRO A 13 18.58 -13.30 10.64
CA PRO A 13 17.42 -13.58 9.78
C PRO A 13 16.25 -12.61 9.97
N LEU A 14 15.96 -12.21 11.22
CA LEU A 14 14.81 -11.36 11.52
C LEU A 14 15.05 -9.92 11.04
N ALA A 15 16.25 -9.41 11.26
CA ALA A 15 16.64 -8.10 10.73
C ALA A 15 16.67 -8.09 9.20
N ALA A 16 17.15 -9.18 8.57
CA ALA A 16 17.16 -9.30 7.12
C ALA A 16 15.75 -9.33 6.53
N VAL A 17 14.80 -10.04 7.16
CA VAL A 17 13.39 -10.03 6.76
C VAL A 17 12.83 -8.61 6.77
N LYS A 18 13.07 -7.84 7.84
CA LYS A 18 12.56 -6.46 7.93
C LYS A 18 13.13 -5.57 6.82
N SER A 19 14.44 -5.63 6.59
CA SER A 19 15.11 -4.85 5.55
C SER A 19 14.63 -5.23 4.15
N LEU A 20 14.59 -6.53 3.85
CA LEU A 20 14.12 -7.04 2.57
C LEU A 20 12.62 -6.78 2.39
N GLY A 21 11.83 -6.91 3.44
CA GLY A 21 10.38 -6.67 3.44
C GLY A 21 10.04 -5.21 3.15
N SER A 22 10.75 -4.26 3.80
CA SER A 22 10.59 -2.84 3.48
C SER A 22 11.01 -2.53 2.04
N ALA A 23 12.08 -3.15 1.52
CA ALA A 23 12.48 -2.99 0.12
C ALA A 23 11.42 -3.54 -0.86
N ILE A 24 10.83 -4.71 -0.57
CA ILE A 24 9.73 -5.31 -1.33
C ILE A 24 8.51 -4.38 -1.33
N ALA A 25 8.09 -3.89 -0.16
CA ALA A 25 6.94 -3.01 -0.03
C ALA A 25 7.15 -1.68 -0.77
N ARG A 26 8.31 -1.04 -0.60
CA ARG A 26 8.65 0.24 -1.26
C ARG A 26 8.72 0.12 -2.78
N SER A 27 9.22 -1.01 -3.29
CA SER A 27 9.26 -1.25 -4.75
C SER A 27 7.89 -1.60 -5.33
N ARG A 28 6.89 -1.87 -4.49
CA ARG A 28 5.57 -2.41 -4.86
C ARG A 28 5.65 -3.67 -5.71
N ILE A 29 6.76 -4.39 -5.61
CA ILE A 29 6.90 -5.68 -6.26
C ILE A 29 5.85 -6.63 -5.67
N PHE A 30 5.36 -7.57 -6.48
CA PHE A 30 4.14 -8.37 -6.21
C PHE A 30 2.81 -7.63 -6.05
N GLY A 31 2.75 -6.29 -6.17
CA GLY A 31 1.54 -5.56 -5.79
C GLY A 31 1.42 -5.38 -4.27
N CYS A 32 2.56 -5.43 -3.58
CA CYS A 32 2.65 -5.20 -2.15
C CYS A 32 2.31 -3.73 -1.82
N GLU A 33 1.40 -3.53 -0.87
CA GLU A 33 0.87 -2.21 -0.47
C GLU A 33 1.29 -1.83 0.95
N SER A 34 1.72 -2.79 1.77
CA SER A 34 2.18 -2.54 3.14
C SER A 34 3.52 -3.21 3.44
N GLU A 35 4.25 -2.67 4.43
CA GLU A 35 5.49 -3.27 4.92
C GLU A 35 5.25 -4.66 5.52
N ALA A 36 4.12 -4.87 6.22
CA ALA A 36 3.75 -6.16 6.77
C ALA A 36 3.61 -7.24 5.69
N GLN A 37 2.97 -6.92 4.55
CA GLN A 37 2.92 -7.84 3.40
C GLN A 37 4.33 -8.11 2.84
N GLY A 38 5.18 -7.10 2.79
CA GLY A 38 6.55 -7.20 2.32
C GLY A 38 7.40 -8.11 3.21
N GLU A 39 7.26 -7.98 4.53
CA GLU A 39 7.95 -8.82 5.52
C GLU A 39 7.52 -10.28 5.42
N VAL A 40 6.23 -10.56 5.23
CA VAL A 40 5.74 -11.95 5.02
C VAL A 40 6.33 -12.56 3.74
N LEU A 41 6.41 -11.78 2.65
CA LEU A 41 7.05 -12.23 1.41
C LEU A 41 8.56 -12.45 1.58
N ALA A 42 9.24 -11.55 2.30
CA ALA A 42 10.66 -11.69 2.63
C ALA A 42 10.92 -12.94 3.46
N TRP A 43 10.02 -13.25 4.40
CA TRP A 43 10.06 -14.48 5.19
C TRP A 43 9.96 -15.72 4.31
N GLU A 44 9.02 -15.73 3.37
CA GLU A 44 8.84 -16.85 2.44
C GLU A 44 10.07 -17.04 1.53
N CYS A 45 10.65 -15.93 1.04
CA CYS A 45 11.89 -15.96 0.27
C CYS A 45 13.04 -16.60 1.06
N LEU A 46 13.17 -16.25 2.34
CA LEU A 46 14.19 -16.80 3.22
C LEU A 46 13.94 -18.28 3.52
N ALA A 47 12.71 -18.65 3.86
CA ALA A 47 12.32 -20.02 4.20
C ALA A 47 12.53 -20.98 3.01
N ARG A 48 12.19 -20.54 1.80
CA ARG A 48 12.40 -21.33 0.57
C ARG A 48 13.79 -21.18 -0.05
N ARG A 49 14.60 -20.26 0.47
CA ARG A 49 15.92 -19.89 -0.08
C ARG A 49 15.85 -19.48 -1.55
N VAL A 50 14.85 -18.68 -1.89
CA VAL A 50 14.65 -18.17 -3.26
C VAL A 50 14.68 -16.64 -3.27
N PRO A 51 15.23 -16.01 -4.31
CA PRO A 51 15.16 -14.57 -4.46
C PRO A 51 13.71 -14.11 -4.70
N PRO A 52 13.33 -12.88 -4.27
CA PRO A 52 11.98 -12.37 -4.47
C PRO A 52 11.51 -12.44 -5.93
N LEU A 53 12.38 -12.20 -6.91
CA LEU A 53 12.00 -12.29 -8.32
C LEU A 53 11.59 -13.71 -8.73
N ALA A 54 12.26 -14.75 -8.23
CA ALA A 54 11.88 -16.14 -8.48
C ALA A 54 10.53 -16.50 -7.85
N LEU A 55 10.23 -15.93 -6.67
CA LEU A 55 8.91 -16.08 -6.07
C LEU A 55 7.82 -15.41 -6.95
N LYS A 56 8.10 -14.23 -7.53
CA LYS A 56 7.16 -13.51 -8.42
C LYS A 56 6.90 -14.23 -9.74
N GLU A 57 7.86 -15.02 -10.23
CA GLU A 57 7.65 -15.86 -11.41
C GLU A 57 6.56 -16.90 -11.18
N SER A 58 6.45 -17.42 -9.96
CA SER A 58 5.54 -18.52 -9.63
C SER A 58 4.24 -18.08 -8.96
N TYR A 59 4.24 -16.96 -8.25
CA TYR A 59 3.14 -16.52 -7.39
C TYR A 59 2.66 -15.10 -7.69
N HIS A 60 1.37 -14.87 -7.46
CA HIS A 60 0.74 -13.55 -7.41
C HIS A 60 0.22 -13.26 -6.01
N LEU A 61 0.33 -12.01 -5.60
CA LEU A 61 -0.35 -11.49 -4.43
C LEU A 61 -1.74 -11.02 -4.86
N ILE A 62 -2.79 -11.49 -4.20
CA ILE A 62 -4.16 -11.05 -4.45
C ILE A 62 -4.72 -10.50 -3.14
N ASN A 63 -5.18 -9.25 -3.20
CA ASN A 63 -5.91 -8.62 -2.11
C ASN A 63 -7.39 -9.02 -2.22
N THR A 64 -7.91 -9.70 -1.21
CA THR A 64 -9.31 -10.10 -1.07
C THR A 64 -9.92 -9.35 0.11
N GLY A 65 -11.25 -9.42 0.27
CA GLY A 65 -11.94 -8.79 1.41
C GLY A 65 -11.49 -9.32 2.77
N ALA A 66 -10.99 -10.56 2.82
CA ALA A 66 -10.50 -11.23 4.02
C ALA A 66 -8.98 -11.01 4.27
N GLY A 67 -8.28 -10.31 3.39
CA GLY A 67 -6.85 -10.02 3.52
C GLY A 67 -6.05 -10.30 2.26
N THR A 68 -4.75 -10.54 2.40
CA THR A 68 -3.84 -10.73 1.27
C THR A 68 -3.46 -12.20 1.14
N SER A 69 -3.74 -12.79 -0.02
CA SER A 69 -3.46 -14.20 -0.31
C SER A 69 -2.36 -14.35 -1.36
N LEU A 70 -1.42 -15.26 -1.10
CA LEU A 70 -0.41 -15.66 -2.07
C LEU A 70 -0.97 -16.82 -2.91
N THR A 71 -1.06 -16.61 -4.22
CA THR A 71 -1.69 -17.55 -5.15
C THR A 71 -0.71 -18.05 -6.18
N MET A 72 -0.78 -19.33 -6.55
CA MET A 72 0.08 -19.91 -7.57
C MET A 72 -0.48 -19.63 -8.96
N ARG A 73 0.40 -19.22 -9.89
CA ARG A 73 0.04 -19.00 -11.28
C ARG A 73 -0.23 -20.32 -11.99
N ALA A 74 -1.24 -20.37 -12.86
CA ALA A 74 -1.51 -21.53 -13.70
C ALA A 74 -0.28 -21.97 -14.53
N ASP A 75 0.50 -21.02 -15.07
CA ASP A 75 1.75 -21.32 -15.78
C ASP A 75 2.78 -22.04 -14.88
N ALA A 76 2.86 -21.64 -13.61
CA ALA A 76 3.75 -22.24 -12.63
C ALA A 76 3.28 -23.64 -12.22
N MET A 77 1.95 -23.86 -12.12
CA MET A 77 1.36 -25.18 -11.92
C MET A 77 1.69 -26.11 -13.08
N LEU A 78 1.49 -25.65 -14.33
CA LEU A 78 1.78 -26.44 -15.51
C LEU A 78 3.28 -26.76 -15.61
N ALA A 79 4.15 -25.80 -15.29
CA ALA A 79 5.58 -26.04 -15.19
C ALA A 79 5.93 -27.07 -14.10
N GLY A 80 5.25 -27.02 -12.95
CA GLY A 80 5.37 -28.01 -11.88
C GLY A 80 4.96 -29.40 -12.33
N PHE A 81 3.84 -29.52 -13.05
CA PHE A 81 3.36 -30.77 -13.63
C PHE A 81 4.36 -31.37 -14.62
N ILE A 82 4.94 -30.54 -15.49
CA ILE A 82 5.96 -30.99 -16.44
C ILE A 82 7.22 -31.46 -15.68
N ARG A 83 7.66 -30.71 -14.66
CA ARG A 83 8.82 -31.09 -13.83
C ARG A 83 8.60 -32.42 -13.08
N SER A 84 7.37 -32.76 -12.72
CA SER A 84 7.04 -34.07 -12.13
C SER A 84 6.92 -35.19 -13.16
N GLY A 85 7.32 -34.98 -14.42
CA GLY A 85 7.26 -35.97 -15.49
C GLY A 85 5.95 -35.99 -16.27
N GLY A 86 5.06 -35.02 -16.03
CA GLY A 86 3.83 -34.87 -16.78
C GLY A 86 4.05 -34.35 -18.21
N ARG A 87 3.15 -34.69 -19.12
CA ARG A 87 3.09 -34.13 -20.48
C ARG A 87 1.73 -33.54 -20.73
N HIS A 88 1.67 -32.45 -21.48
CA HIS A 88 0.40 -31.84 -21.86
C HIS A 88 0.32 -31.64 -23.36
N ARG A 89 -0.91 -31.62 -23.87
CA ARG A 89 -1.22 -31.22 -25.24
C ARG A 89 -2.36 -30.21 -25.21
N ILE A 90 -2.16 -29.08 -25.87
CA ILE A 90 -3.21 -28.08 -26.06
C ILE A 90 -4.12 -28.58 -27.18
N ILE A 91 -5.39 -28.84 -26.85
CA ILE A 91 -6.40 -29.26 -27.83
C ILE A 91 -7.12 -28.02 -28.38
N ARG A 92 -7.49 -27.09 -27.50
CA ARG A 92 -8.14 -25.84 -27.86
C ARG A 92 -7.74 -24.71 -26.92
N ARG A 93 -7.57 -23.50 -27.46
CA ARG A 93 -7.29 -22.30 -26.66
C ARG A 93 -7.72 -21.04 -27.42
N ASP A 94 -8.95 -20.62 -27.19
CA ASP A 94 -9.52 -19.40 -27.78
C ASP A 94 -10.42 -18.66 -26.78
N GLY A 95 -11.09 -17.60 -27.22
CA GLY A 95 -11.92 -16.75 -26.37
C GLY A 95 -13.26 -17.37 -25.93
N GLU A 96 -13.62 -18.54 -26.45
CA GLU A 96 -14.87 -19.24 -26.17
C GLU A 96 -14.65 -20.54 -25.39
N ALA A 97 -13.52 -21.24 -25.61
CA ALA A 97 -13.16 -22.43 -24.85
C ALA A 97 -11.65 -22.67 -24.76
N ALA A 98 -11.25 -23.36 -23.69
CA ALA A 98 -9.93 -23.93 -23.50
C ALA A 98 -10.04 -25.43 -23.21
N GLU A 99 -9.19 -26.23 -23.84
CA GLU A 99 -9.13 -27.68 -23.64
C GLU A 99 -7.67 -28.15 -23.62
N ILE A 100 -7.33 -28.96 -22.62
CA ILE A 100 -6.00 -29.50 -22.39
C ILE A 100 -6.09 -31.00 -22.12
N GLU A 101 -5.20 -31.75 -22.74
CA GLU A 101 -4.96 -33.15 -22.44
C GLU A 101 -3.71 -33.26 -21.56
N LEU A 102 -3.83 -33.89 -20.40
CA LEU A 102 -2.76 -34.10 -19.44
C LEU A 102 -2.45 -35.59 -19.33
N THR A 103 -1.16 -35.92 -19.37
CA THR A 103 -0.66 -37.29 -19.22
C THR A 103 0.36 -37.36 -18.09
N THR A 104 0.15 -38.25 -17.12
CA THR A 104 1.13 -38.56 -16.06
C THR A 104 0.97 -40.00 -15.60
N GLY A 105 2.07 -40.68 -15.26
CA GLY A 105 2.02 -42.07 -14.77
C GLY A 105 1.33 -43.07 -15.73
N GLY A 106 1.33 -42.80 -17.04
CA GLY A 106 0.63 -43.61 -18.05
C GLY A 106 -0.88 -43.34 -18.17
N GLN A 107 -1.46 -42.50 -17.32
CA GLN A 107 -2.86 -42.05 -17.40
C GLN A 107 -2.94 -40.78 -18.22
N THR A 108 -3.94 -40.70 -19.11
CA THR A 108 -4.23 -39.52 -19.93
C THR A 108 -5.66 -39.08 -19.69
N GLN A 109 -5.87 -37.81 -19.36
CA GLN A 109 -7.19 -37.23 -19.13
C GLN A 109 -7.31 -35.88 -19.84
N ARG A 110 -8.51 -35.58 -20.35
CA ARG A 110 -8.84 -34.30 -20.97
C ARG A 110 -9.67 -33.45 -20.02
N PHE A 111 -9.37 -32.17 -20.01
CA PHE A 111 -10.07 -31.15 -19.24
C PHE A 111 -10.47 -30.03 -20.21
N SER A 112 -11.67 -29.49 -20.03
CA SER A 112 -12.20 -28.39 -20.82
C SER A 112 -12.86 -27.35 -19.92
N CYS A 113 -12.78 -26.09 -20.33
CA CYS A 113 -13.53 -25.00 -19.72
C CYS A 113 -14.02 -24.08 -20.83
N THR A 114 -15.34 -23.86 -20.87
CA THR A 114 -16.01 -22.99 -21.83
C THR A 114 -16.44 -21.68 -21.19
N LEU A 115 -16.65 -20.66 -22.01
CA LEU A 115 -17.20 -19.39 -21.56
C LEU A 115 -18.62 -19.55 -20.98
N ALA A 116 -19.41 -20.48 -21.51
CA ALA A 116 -20.76 -20.75 -21.00
C ALA A 116 -20.71 -21.25 -19.54
N GLU A 117 -19.88 -22.27 -19.27
CA GLU A 117 -19.66 -22.79 -17.91
C GLU A 117 -19.09 -21.70 -16.99
N ALA A 118 -18.18 -20.87 -17.49
CA ALA A 118 -17.59 -19.80 -16.69
C ALA A 118 -18.59 -18.70 -16.30
N LYS A 119 -19.56 -18.41 -17.18
CA LYS A 119 -20.67 -17.49 -16.91
C LYS A 119 -21.66 -18.09 -15.92
N GLU A 120 -22.01 -19.37 -16.10
CA GLU A 120 -22.90 -20.08 -15.18
C GLU A 120 -22.32 -20.15 -13.76
N ALA A 121 -21.01 -20.36 -13.64
CA ALA A 121 -20.30 -20.35 -12.36
C ALA A 121 -20.08 -18.93 -11.77
N GLY A 122 -20.54 -17.87 -12.43
CA GLY A 122 -20.42 -16.48 -11.96
C GLY A 122 -18.98 -15.93 -11.99
N PHE A 123 -18.03 -16.58 -12.66
CA PHE A 123 -16.63 -16.14 -12.66
C PHE A 123 -16.41 -14.83 -13.43
N THR A 124 -17.28 -14.58 -14.39
CA THR A 124 -17.29 -13.39 -15.25
C THR A 124 -17.83 -12.16 -14.54
N ASP A 125 -18.49 -12.30 -13.41
CA ASP A 125 -19.34 -11.27 -12.84
C ASP A 125 -18.58 -10.29 -11.94
N GLY A 126 -18.58 -9.01 -12.30
CA GLY A 126 -17.99 -7.93 -11.53
C GLY A 126 -19.04 -7.02 -10.88
N LYS A 127 -18.56 -6.06 -10.07
CA LYS A 127 -19.41 -5.11 -9.33
C LYS A 127 -20.33 -4.25 -10.22
N LYS A 128 -20.00 -4.09 -11.51
CA LYS A 128 -20.71 -3.23 -12.47
C LYS A 128 -21.01 -3.95 -13.80
N GLY A 129 -21.15 -5.28 -13.77
CA GLY A 129 -21.27 -6.11 -14.97
C GLY A 129 -20.03 -6.99 -15.19
N GLU A 130 -19.84 -7.51 -16.40
CA GLU A 130 -18.72 -8.40 -16.72
C GLU A 130 -17.36 -7.77 -16.35
N LYS A 131 -16.50 -8.52 -15.66
CA LYS A 131 -15.16 -8.06 -15.27
C LYS A 131 -14.35 -7.76 -16.53
N GLU A 132 -13.49 -6.74 -16.46
CA GLU A 132 -12.67 -6.30 -17.60
C GLU A 132 -11.82 -7.42 -18.20
N ASN A 133 -11.22 -8.27 -17.34
CA ASN A 133 -10.41 -9.44 -17.76
C ASN A 133 -11.20 -10.53 -18.50
N TRP A 134 -12.52 -10.40 -18.56
CA TRP A 134 -13.42 -11.25 -19.34
C TRP A 134 -14.09 -10.51 -20.50
N SER A 135 -13.91 -9.20 -20.66
CA SER A 135 -14.59 -8.46 -21.73
C SER A 135 -13.96 -8.68 -23.11
N TYR A 136 -12.64 -8.89 -23.17
CA TYR A 136 -11.91 -9.02 -24.43
C TYR A 136 -11.56 -10.47 -24.78
N PRO A 137 -11.69 -10.93 -26.05
CA PRO A 137 -11.46 -12.33 -26.44
C PRO A 137 -10.11 -12.89 -26.00
N ARG A 138 -9.03 -12.10 -26.10
CA ARG A 138 -7.69 -12.51 -25.69
C ARG A 138 -7.57 -12.69 -24.17
N GLN A 139 -8.23 -11.85 -23.38
CA GLN A 139 -8.19 -11.91 -21.92
C GLN A 139 -9.07 -13.08 -21.44
N ARG A 140 -10.26 -13.26 -22.02
CA ARG A 140 -11.10 -14.48 -21.82
C ARG A 140 -10.33 -15.76 -22.07
N MET A 141 -9.62 -15.85 -23.20
CA MET A 141 -8.79 -17.01 -23.52
C MET A 141 -7.76 -17.31 -22.42
N GLN A 142 -7.12 -16.28 -21.85
CA GLN A 142 -6.18 -16.44 -20.74
C GLN A 142 -6.89 -16.91 -19.46
N MET A 143 -8.07 -16.36 -19.17
CA MET A 143 -8.88 -16.73 -18.01
C MET A 143 -9.42 -18.17 -18.08
N LEU A 144 -9.88 -18.61 -19.26
CA LEU A 144 -10.30 -19.99 -19.51
C LEU A 144 -9.11 -20.95 -19.45
N TRP A 145 -7.97 -20.56 -20.03
CA TRP A 145 -6.75 -21.35 -19.98
C TRP A 145 -6.26 -21.56 -18.55
N ALA A 146 -6.26 -20.51 -17.73
CA ALA A 146 -5.82 -20.61 -16.34
C ALA A 146 -6.72 -21.57 -15.55
N ARG A 147 -8.04 -21.50 -15.75
CA ARG A 147 -9.01 -22.41 -15.10
C ARG A 147 -8.79 -23.86 -15.48
N VAL A 148 -8.70 -24.17 -16.77
CA VAL A 148 -8.56 -25.56 -17.22
C VAL A 148 -7.23 -26.17 -16.78
N VAL A 149 -6.16 -25.36 -16.73
CA VAL A 149 -4.87 -25.80 -16.20
C VAL A 149 -4.94 -26.01 -14.69
N SER A 150 -5.52 -25.08 -13.95
CA SER A 150 -5.64 -25.18 -12.49
C SER A 150 -6.44 -26.42 -12.07
N ASP A 151 -7.58 -26.67 -12.72
CA ASP A 151 -8.41 -27.86 -12.48
C ASP A 151 -7.68 -29.16 -12.87
N GLY A 152 -7.15 -29.23 -14.10
CA GLY A 152 -6.48 -30.43 -14.58
C GLY A 152 -5.22 -30.80 -13.77
N VAL A 153 -4.41 -29.82 -13.38
CA VAL A 153 -3.21 -30.09 -12.55
C VAL A 153 -3.60 -30.48 -11.13
N ARG A 154 -4.65 -29.91 -10.53
CA ARG A 154 -5.13 -30.35 -9.21
C ARG A 154 -5.64 -31.78 -9.22
N ALA A 155 -6.36 -32.17 -10.28
CA ALA A 155 -6.86 -33.53 -10.45
C ALA A 155 -5.74 -34.55 -10.69
N MET A 156 -4.80 -34.24 -11.60
CA MET A 156 -3.79 -35.21 -12.05
C MET A 156 -2.48 -35.19 -11.24
N ALA A 157 -2.16 -34.08 -10.57
CA ALA A 157 -0.94 -33.91 -9.79
C ALA A 157 -1.16 -32.96 -8.60
N PRO A 158 -2.00 -33.34 -7.63
CA PRO A 158 -2.33 -32.49 -6.48
C PRO A 158 -1.10 -32.04 -5.67
N GLN A 159 -0.01 -32.82 -5.68
CA GLN A 159 1.26 -32.49 -5.05
C GLN A 159 1.93 -31.20 -5.58
N VAL A 160 1.63 -30.80 -6.82
CA VAL A 160 2.14 -29.54 -7.39
C VAL A 160 1.48 -28.35 -6.69
N CYS A 161 0.18 -28.47 -6.41
CA CYS A 161 -0.63 -27.43 -5.80
C CYS A 161 -0.40 -27.39 -4.29
N ALA A 162 -0.39 -28.55 -3.63
CA ALA A 162 -0.09 -28.73 -2.20
C ALA A 162 -0.82 -27.71 -1.29
N GLY A 163 -2.13 -27.52 -1.52
CA GLY A 163 -2.97 -26.60 -0.73
C GLY A 163 -2.81 -25.12 -1.07
N ARG A 164 -1.99 -24.76 -2.07
CA ARG A 164 -1.89 -23.36 -2.53
C ARG A 164 -3.09 -23.02 -3.40
N TYR A 165 -3.70 -21.89 -3.09
CA TYR A 165 -4.77 -21.32 -3.90
C TYR A 165 -4.24 -20.83 -5.25
N THR A 166 -5.11 -20.79 -6.23
CA THR A 166 -4.86 -20.17 -7.53
C THR A 166 -5.71 -18.90 -7.65
N PRO A 167 -5.33 -17.94 -8.50
CA PRO A 167 -6.10 -16.72 -8.69
C PRO A 167 -7.59 -16.96 -8.99
N GLU A 168 -7.90 -18.09 -9.63
CA GLU A 168 -9.25 -18.45 -10.03
C GLU A 168 -10.16 -18.84 -8.84
N ASP A 169 -9.58 -19.27 -7.71
CA ASP A 169 -10.33 -19.65 -6.51
C ASP A 169 -11.02 -18.44 -5.83
N PHE A 170 -10.47 -17.24 -6.03
CA PHE A 170 -10.94 -16.01 -5.37
C PHE A 170 -11.98 -15.23 -6.19
N GLY A 171 -12.69 -15.92 -7.08
CA GLY A 171 -13.65 -15.32 -8.01
C GLY A 171 -15.10 -15.81 -7.88
N VAL A 172 -15.37 -16.76 -6.99
CA VAL A 172 -16.73 -17.25 -6.71
C VAL A 172 -17.43 -16.23 -5.82
N ARG A 173 -18.67 -15.85 -6.18
CA ARG A 173 -19.57 -15.18 -5.24
C ARG A 173 -19.76 -16.13 -4.07
N GLU A 174 -19.12 -15.87 -2.94
CA GLU A 174 -19.56 -16.45 -1.68
C GLU A 174 -21.04 -16.10 -1.57
N SER A 175 -21.90 -17.07 -1.85
CA SER A 175 -23.30 -16.98 -1.45
C SER A 175 -23.25 -16.86 0.06
N ASP A 176 -23.80 -15.78 0.59
CA ASP A 176 -24.04 -15.59 2.01
C ASP A 176 -24.60 -16.90 2.59
N GLN A 177 -23.74 -17.68 3.25
CA GLN A 177 -24.11 -18.85 4.04
C GLN A 177 -23.51 -18.65 5.43
N ASP A 178 -24.34 -17.95 6.19
CA ASP A 178 -24.69 -18.18 7.58
C ASP A 178 -23.62 -17.98 8.65
N ALA A 179 -23.84 -16.88 9.37
CA ALA A 179 -23.55 -16.71 10.78
C ALA A 179 -24.04 -17.92 11.60
N ASP A 180 -23.22 -18.39 12.53
CA ASP A 180 -23.55 -18.61 13.95
C ASP A 180 -22.52 -19.50 14.62
N VAL A 181 -21.53 -18.89 15.29
CA VAL A 181 -21.06 -19.38 16.59
C VAL A 181 -20.79 -18.15 17.43
N GLY A 182 -21.82 -17.74 18.18
CA GLY A 182 -21.70 -16.71 19.20
C GLY A 182 -20.71 -17.11 20.28
N THR A 183 -19.83 -16.16 20.63
CA THR A 183 -19.43 -15.93 22.02
C THR A 183 -19.24 -14.43 22.19
N ASP A 184 -20.20 -13.81 22.87
CA ASP A 184 -20.08 -12.50 23.49
C ASP A 184 -18.84 -12.47 24.40
N VAL A 185 -17.92 -11.51 24.19
CA VAL A 185 -17.43 -10.64 25.28
C VAL A 185 -17.01 -9.27 24.70
N ASP A 186 -17.63 -8.27 25.31
CA ASP A 186 -17.49 -6.82 25.24
C ASP A 186 -16.06 -6.24 25.11
N GLY A 187 -15.94 -5.10 24.41
CA GLY A 187 -14.66 -4.38 24.30
C GLY A 187 -14.52 -3.34 23.17
N SER A 188 -15.40 -2.34 23.15
CA SER A 188 -15.18 -0.96 22.67
C SER A 188 -13.95 -0.67 21.78
N HIS A 189 -14.19 -0.35 20.49
CA HIS A 189 -13.42 0.68 19.79
C HIS A 189 -14.33 1.45 18.82
N ALA A 190 -14.61 2.71 19.18
CA ALA A 190 -15.31 3.68 18.36
C ALA A 190 -14.58 3.91 17.03
N ARG A 191 -15.28 3.71 15.92
CA ARG A 191 -14.94 4.27 14.62
C ARG A 191 -15.92 5.38 14.32
N THR A 192 -15.39 6.57 14.10
CA THR A 192 -16.13 7.76 13.71
C THR A 192 -16.51 7.64 12.24
N ASP A 193 -17.78 7.35 11.97
CA ASP A 193 -18.38 7.51 10.64
C ASP A 193 -18.61 9.00 10.37
N MET A 194 -18.01 9.51 9.30
CA MET A 194 -18.36 10.83 8.77
C MET A 194 -19.28 10.63 7.58
N VAL A 195 -20.58 10.67 7.88
CA VAL A 195 -21.67 10.87 6.91
C VAL A 195 -21.54 12.27 6.33
N VAL A 196 -21.45 12.39 5.01
CA VAL A 196 -21.80 13.64 4.31
C VAL A 196 -22.92 13.33 3.34
N GLU A 197 -24.09 13.76 3.77
CA GLU A 197 -25.38 13.79 3.11
C GLU A 197 -25.27 14.53 1.76
N THR A 198 -25.65 13.85 0.68
CA THR A 198 -25.69 14.41 -0.68
C THR A 198 -27.14 14.72 -1.01
N THR A 199 -27.51 16.00 -1.06
CA THR A 199 -28.77 16.45 -1.65
C THR A 199 -28.60 16.61 -3.16
N ALA A 200 -29.43 15.87 -3.89
CA ALA A 200 -29.55 15.89 -5.34
C ALA A 200 -30.29 17.15 -5.81
N VAL A 201 -29.86 17.71 -6.95
CA VAL A 201 -30.76 18.38 -7.89
C VAL A 201 -30.44 17.86 -9.28
N VAL A 202 -31.42 17.17 -9.85
CA VAL A 202 -31.49 16.70 -11.23
C VAL A 202 -32.02 17.83 -12.10
N THR A 203 -31.36 18.09 -13.22
CA THR A 203 -32.01 18.61 -14.44
C THR A 203 -31.43 17.91 -15.66
N SER A 204 -32.30 17.16 -16.34
CA SER A 204 -32.22 16.62 -17.70
C SER A 204 -32.17 17.79 -18.73
N GLU A 205 -31.79 17.69 -20.01
CA GLU A 205 -31.84 16.63 -21.04
C GLU A 205 -31.04 17.14 -22.30
N PRO A 206 -31.17 16.58 -23.53
CA PRO A 206 -30.14 15.82 -24.26
C PRO A 206 -29.43 16.57 -25.42
N VAL A 207 -28.38 15.96 -25.99
CA VAL A 207 -27.76 16.38 -27.28
C VAL A 207 -27.76 15.21 -28.27
N PRO A 208 -28.26 15.38 -29.52
CA PRO A 208 -28.14 14.40 -30.61
C PRO A 208 -26.85 14.57 -31.45
N PRO A 209 -26.49 13.59 -32.31
CA PRO A 209 -25.13 13.44 -32.85
C PRO A 209 -24.95 13.73 -34.36
N ALA A 210 -23.68 13.68 -34.79
CA ALA A 210 -23.15 13.57 -36.18
C ALA A 210 -23.15 14.88 -37.02
N ALA A 211 -22.31 15.15 -38.03
CA ALA A 211 -21.39 14.39 -38.90
C ALA A 211 -20.39 15.41 -39.53
N ALA A 212 -19.11 15.08 -39.78
CA ALA A 212 -18.47 14.74 -41.08
C ALA A 212 -18.12 15.89 -42.08
N GLY A 213 -16.93 15.77 -42.69
CA GLY A 213 -16.50 16.41 -43.97
C GLY A 213 -15.64 17.69 -43.82
N ALA A 214 -14.33 17.74 -44.10
CA ALA A 214 -13.52 17.46 -45.30
C ALA A 214 -13.35 18.66 -46.27
N ALA A 215 -12.07 19.00 -46.52
CA ALA A 215 -11.45 19.59 -47.73
C ALA A 215 -11.65 21.09 -48.09
N GLY A 216 -10.63 21.90 -47.72
CA GLY A 216 -9.73 22.70 -48.57
C GLY A 216 -10.25 23.68 -49.64
N THR A 217 -9.82 24.96 -49.57
CA THR A 217 -9.43 25.81 -50.73
C THR A 217 -8.69 27.09 -50.25
N GLU A 218 -7.50 27.37 -50.78
CA GLU A 218 -6.89 28.73 -50.91
C GLU A 218 -7.37 29.35 -52.24
N PRO A 219 -7.42 30.69 -52.50
CA PRO A 219 -6.30 31.63 -52.26
C PRO A 219 -6.65 33.13 -52.06
N ALA A 220 -5.58 33.94 -52.06
CA ALA A 220 -5.46 35.35 -52.49
C ALA A 220 -5.73 36.47 -51.46
N GLY A 221 -4.71 37.32 -51.31
CA GLY A 221 -4.57 38.30 -50.24
C GLY A 221 -5.22 39.66 -50.48
N THR A 222 -5.27 40.46 -49.42
CA THR A 222 -5.17 41.93 -49.39
C THR A 222 -4.93 42.35 -47.92
N GLU A 223 -3.82 43.04 -47.64
CA GLU A 223 -3.59 43.82 -46.42
C GLU A 223 -3.88 45.31 -46.72
N PRO A 224 -3.96 46.25 -45.76
CA PRO A 224 -4.07 46.11 -44.30
C PRO A 224 -5.14 47.06 -43.70
N ALA A 225 -5.76 46.68 -42.58
CA ALA A 225 -6.40 47.67 -41.69
C ALA A 225 -6.38 47.19 -40.24
N ARG A 226 -5.83 48.08 -39.42
CA ARG A 226 -5.56 47.99 -37.99
C ARG A 226 -6.85 47.81 -37.17
N THR A 227 -6.91 46.76 -36.37
CA THR A 227 -7.91 46.59 -35.29
C THR A 227 -7.21 46.11 -34.01
N GLU A 228 -7.71 46.63 -32.90
CA GLU A 228 -7.38 46.45 -31.48
C GLU A 228 -6.92 45.04 -31.05
N PRO A 229 -6.14 44.92 -29.95
CA PRO A 229 -5.64 43.63 -29.47
C PRO A 229 -6.79 42.70 -29.09
N SER A 230 -6.90 41.61 -29.86
CA SER A 230 -7.72 40.44 -29.57
C SER A 230 -7.51 39.97 -28.13
N GLU A 231 -8.61 39.83 -27.38
CA GLU A 231 -8.67 39.09 -26.13
C GLU A 231 -7.93 37.76 -26.29
N ALA A 232 -6.89 37.61 -25.47
CA ALA A 232 -5.94 36.52 -25.53
C ALA A 232 -6.63 35.19 -25.23
N ALA A 233 -6.46 34.20 -26.11
CA ALA A 233 -6.68 32.81 -25.77
C ALA A 233 -5.97 32.47 -24.44
N PRO A 234 -6.57 31.69 -23.53
CA PRO A 234 -5.98 31.42 -22.24
C PRO A 234 -4.60 30.77 -22.42
N ALA A 235 -3.56 31.48 -21.97
CA ALA A 235 -2.18 31.01 -22.06
C ALA A 235 -2.07 29.62 -21.40
N LEU A 236 -1.57 28.66 -22.17
CA LEU A 236 -1.26 27.31 -21.70
C LEU A 236 -0.17 27.36 -20.62
N VAL A 237 -0.11 26.31 -19.79
CA VAL A 237 0.86 26.20 -18.70
C VAL A 237 2.30 26.39 -19.20
N THR A 238 3.08 27.18 -18.47
CA THR A 238 4.51 27.37 -18.77
C THR A 238 5.32 26.15 -18.33
N ASP A 239 6.42 25.86 -19.02
CA ASP A 239 7.29 24.72 -18.65
C ASP A 239 7.88 24.86 -17.23
N ALA A 240 8.08 26.07 -16.74
CA ALA A 240 8.50 26.35 -15.37
C ALA A 240 7.43 25.90 -14.35
N GLN A 241 6.16 26.23 -14.59
CA GLN A 241 5.04 25.82 -13.73
C GLN A 241 4.85 24.30 -13.76
N ARG A 242 5.00 23.67 -14.94
CA ARG A 242 4.90 22.20 -15.05
C ARG A 242 5.97 21.50 -14.22
N LYS A 243 7.24 21.90 -14.38
CA LYS A 243 8.35 21.34 -13.59
C LYS A 243 8.14 21.56 -12.08
N ARG A 244 7.60 22.71 -11.68
CA ARG A 244 7.32 23.02 -10.29
C ARG A 244 6.23 22.09 -9.70
N ILE A 245 5.16 21.83 -10.46
CA ILE A 245 4.09 20.91 -10.06
C ILE A 245 4.62 19.47 -9.93
N GLU A 246 5.43 19.01 -10.89
CA GLU A 246 6.04 17.67 -10.86
C GLU A 246 6.93 17.49 -9.62
N GLN A 247 7.79 18.47 -9.33
CA GLN A 247 8.64 18.47 -8.13
C GLN A 247 7.83 18.41 -6.83
N LEU A 248 6.73 19.19 -6.75
CA LEU A 248 5.89 19.21 -5.55
C LEU A 248 5.11 17.90 -5.36
N TYR A 249 4.66 17.26 -6.45
CA TYR A 249 4.02 15.95 -6.37
C TYR A 249 4.98 14.85 -5.91
N GLU A 250 6.24 14.92 -6.30
CA GLU A 250 7.27 13.99 -5.86
C GLU A 250 7.60 14.20 -4.38
N LEU A 251 7.85 15.43 -3.95
CA LEU A 251 8.17 15.76 -2.56
C LEU A 251 7.05 15.42 -1.58
N LEU A 252 5.79 15.64 -1.97
CA LEU A 252 4.62 15.32 -1.15
C LEU A 252 4.14 13.87 -1.33
N ALA A 253 4.85 13.07 -2.13
CA ALA A 253 4.50 11.69 -2.45
C ALA A 253 3.03 11.49 -2.86
N VAL A 254 2.46 12.46 -3.60
CA VAL A 254 1.03 12.42 -3.96
C VAL A 254 0.77 11.22 -4.88
N PRO A 255 -0.18 10.32 -4.57
CA PRO A 255 -0.48 9.15 -5.40
C PRO A 255 -0.95 9.52 -6.81
N HIS A 256 -0.70 8.65 -7.79
CA HIS A 256 -1.05 8.88 -9.19
C HIS A 256 -2.55 9.14 -9.39
N GLU A 257 -3.40 8.36 -8.72
CA GLU A 257 -4.86 8.50 -8.77
C GLU A 257 -5.33 9.88 -8.28
N THR A 258 -4.68 10.41 -7.24
CA THR A 258 -4.97 11.76 -6.71
C THR A 258 -4.53 12.85 -7.69
N ARG A 259 -3.43 12.65 -8.42
CA ARG A 259 -2.99 13.55 -9.49
C ARG A 259 -4.01 13.57 -10.63
N GLU A 260 -4.45 12.40 -11.09
CA GLU A 260 -5.45 12.26 -12.15
C GLU A 260 -6.81 12.84 -11.75
N ALA A 261 -7.26 12.59 -10.53
CA ALA A 261 -8.49 13.18 -10.00
C ALA A 261 -8.42 14.71 -9.95
N ALA A 262 -7.26 15.27 -9.57
CA ALA A 262 -7.05 16.71 -9.54
C ALA A 262 -7.05 17.34 -10.94
N LEU A 263 -6.56 16.64 -11.96
CA LEU A 263 -6.59 17.07 -13.36
C LEU A 263 -8.00 16.94 -13.95
N LYS A 264 -8.67 15.80 -13.72
CA LYS A 264 -10.04 15.54 -14.17
C LYS A 264 -11.05 16.54 -13.61
N LYS A 265 -10.90 16.94 -12.34
CA LYS A 265 -11.71 17.99 -11.70
C LYS A 265 -11.60 19.35 -12.40
N ARG A 266 -10.52 19.57 -13.16
CA ARG A 266 -10.26 20.79 -13.93
C ARG A 266 -10.59 20.64 -15.42
N GLY A 267 -11.15 19.49 -15.82
CA GLY A 267 -11.50 19.18 -17.21
C GLY A 267 -10.30 18.81 -18.08
N VAL A 268 -9.18 18.41 -17.46
CA VAL A 268 -7.90 18.21 -18.15
C VAL A 268 -7.37 16.79 -17.94
N ASN A 269 -6.81 16.17 -18.98
CA ASN A 269 -6.27 14.80 -18.92
C ASN A 269 -4.74 14.74 -18.79
N SER A 270 -4.04 15.87 -18.92
CA SER A 270 -2.59 15.94 -18.80
C SER A 270 -2.13 17.28 -18.23
N LEU A 271 -0.97 17.30 -17.55
CA LEU A 271 -0.38 18.55 -17.07
C LEU A 271 -0.12 19.56 -18.19
N ARG A 272 0.13 19.10 -19.43
CA ARG A 272 0.39 19.96 -20.59
C ARG A 272 -0.83 20.76 -21.05
N SER A 273 -2.01 20.28 -20.70
CA SER A 273 -3.29 20.84 -21.12
C SER A 273 -3.89 21.78 -20.06
N LEU A 274 -3.15 22.08 -18.99
CA LEU A 274 -3.55 23.07 -17.98
C LEU A 274 -3.39 24.49 -18.53
N THR A 275 -4.28 25.40 -18.11
CA THR A 275 -4.07 26.84 -18.28
C THR A 275 -3.08 27.36 -17.25
N ALA A 276 -2.46 28.51 -17.53
CA ALA A 276 -1.53 29.16 -16.59
C ALA A 276 -2.19 29.48 -15.24
N SER A 277 -3.48 29.82 -15.21
CA SER A 277 -4.24 30.06 -13.99
C SER A 277 -4.49 28.77 -13.20
N GLN A 278 -4.91 27.70 -13.86
CA GLN A 278 -5.12 26.39 -13.23
C GLN A 278 -3.81 25.82 -12.66
N ALA A 279 -2.71 26.01 -13.37
CA ALA A 279 -1.38 25.60 -12.90
C ALA A 279 -0.95 26.39 -11.66
N ALA A 280 -1.15 27.71 -11.64
CA ALA A 280 -0.83 28.55 -10.48
C ALA A 280 -1.64 28.14 -9.23
N GLU A 281 -2.92 27.82 -9.39
CA GLU A 281 -3.74 27.31 -8.28
C GLU A 281 -3.26 25.96 -7.73
N ILE A 282 -2.81 25.06 -8.61
CA ILE A 282 -2.27 23.75 -8.20
C ILE A 282 -0.97 23.95 -7.42
N VAL A 283 -0.07 24.80 -7.92
CA VAL A 283 1.18 25.14 -7.23
C VAL A 283 0.88 25.71 -5.84
N ALA A 284 -0.01 26.71 -5.73
CA ALA A 284 -0.35 27.33 -4.45
C ALA A 284 -0.93 26.31 -3.44
N LYS A 285 -1.80 25.40 -3.88
CA LYS A 285 -2.37 24.35 -3.02
C LYS A 285 -1.31 23.35 -2.55
N LEU A 286 -0.40 22.95 -3.43
CA LEU A 286 0.67 22.01 -3.09
C LEU A 286 1.72 22.67 -2.17
N GLU A 287 2.03 23.95 -2.37
CA GLU A 287 2.94 24.69 -1.48
C GLU A 287 2.33 24.91 -0.10
N ALA A 288 1.03 25.20 -0.01
CA ALA A 288 0.32 25.27 1.27
C ALA A 288 0.30 23.92 2.00
N ALA A 289 0.08 22.82 1.26
CA ALA A 289 0.14 21.47 1.83
C ALA A 289 1.53 21.12 2.37
N ARG A 290 2.58 21.54 1.66
CA ARG A 290 3.97 21.40 2.10
C ARG A 290 4.26 22.20 3.37
N GLN A 291 3.89 23.48 3.39
CA GLN A 291 4.07 24.33 4.57
C GLN A 291 3.35 23.75 5.80
N LYS A 292 2.14 23.22 5.61
CA LYS A 292 1.41 22.53 6.68
C LYS A 292 2.15 21.28 7.18
N LEU A 293 2.71 20.47 6.28
CA LEU A 293 3.48 19.29 6.66
C LEU A 293 4.75 19.66 7.45
N ASP A 294 5.44 20.72 7.04
CA ASP A 294 6.63 21.21 7.74
C ASP A 294 6.27 21.74 9.14
N LEU A 295 5.16 22.47 9.28
CA LEU A 295 4.64 22.93 10.58
C LEU A 295 4.21 21.75 11.47
N ASP A 296 3.49 20.77 10.92
CA ASP A 296 3.04 19.59 11.67
C ASP A 296 4.24 18.74 12.14
N ALA A 297 5.29 18.64 11.32
CA ALA A 297 6.55 17.97 11.68
C ALA A 297 7.29 18.73 12.80
N GLU A 298 7.34 20.06 12.72
CA GLU A 298 7.96 20.89 13.75
C GLU A 298 7.21 20.78 15.09
N VAL A 299 5.88 20.88 15.08
CA VAL A 299 5.03 20.68 16.28
C VAL A 299 5.22 19.27 16.85
N ARG A 300 5.26 18.24 16.02
CA ARG A 300 5.48 16.85 16.47
C ARG A 300 6.86 16.67 17.09
N SER A 301 7.89 17.29 16.51
CA SER A 301 9.26 17.25 17.07
C SER A 301 9.33 17.96 18.43
N GLN A 302 8.64 19.08 18.60
CA GLN A 302 8.57 19.82 19.85
C GLN A 302 7.77 19.06 20.93
N GLN A 303 6.70 18.35 20.55
CA GLN A 303 5.95 17.50 21.47
C GLN A 303 6.73 16.25 21.92
N LEU A 304 7.53 15.65 21.04
CA LEU A 304 8.37 14.50 21.37
C LEU A 304 9.57 14.87 22.26
N ALA A 305 10.12 16.08 22.11
CA ALA A 305 11.22 16.61 22.91
C ALA A 305 10.77 17.31 24.22
N GLY A 306 9.47 17.45 24.44
CA GLY A 306 8.90 18.13 25.60
C GLY A 306 8.82 17.30 26.89
N PRO A 307 8.51 17.92 28.03
CA PRO A 307 8.24 17.21 29.28
C PRO A 307 6.99 16.35 29.15
N ALA A 308 6.88 15.30 29.98
CA ALA A 308 5.70 14.43 30.03
C ALA A 308 4.42 15.22 30.25
N THR A 309 3.34 14.84 29.55
CA THR A 309 2.05 15.53 29.71
C THR A 309 1.44 15.23 31.08
N ALA A 310 0.62 16.15 31.58
CA ALA A 310 -0.09 15.97 32.85
C ALA A 310 -0.93 14.68 32.87
N GLU A 311 -1.49 14.30 31.73
CA GLU A 311 -2.26 13.06 31.55
C GLU A 311 -1.40 11.80 31.65
N GLN A 312 -0.19 11.80 31.06
CA GLN A 312 0.75 10.69 31.19
C GLN A 312 1.20 10.52 32.64
N VAL A 313 1.54 11.62 33.31
CA VAL A 313 1.93 11.60 34.73
C VAL A 313 0.77 11.14 35.61
N ALA A 314 -0.46 11.55 35.32
CA ALA A 314 -1.66 11.09 36.02
C ALA A 314 -1.88 9.59 35.80
N THR A 315 -1.77 9.10 34.57
CA THR A 315 -1.93 7.68 34.24
C THR A 315 -0.92 6.80 34.99
N ILE A 316 0.36 7.23 35.04
CA ILE A 316 1.40 6.54 35.79
C ILE A 316 1.06 6.53 37.29
N LYS A 317 0.77 7.70 37.87
CA LYS A 317 0.60 7.85 39.32
C LYS A 317 -0.70 7.29 39.87
N GLN A 318 -1.82 7.51 39.17
CA GLN A 318 -3.16 7.25 39.68
C GLN A 318 -3.69 5.87 39.25
N THR A 319 -3.18 5.31 38.15
CA THR A 319 -3.70 4.05 37.59
C THR A 319 -2.68 2.93 37.67
N LEU A 320 -1.50 3.12 37.08
CA LEU A 320 -0.55 2.01 36.87
C LEU A 320 0.27 1.68 38.12
N LEU A 321 0.71 2.68 38.90
CA LEU A 321 1.46 2.44 40.13
C LEU A 321 0.63 1.72 41.22
N PRO A 322 -0.64 2.07 41.49
CA PRO A 322 -1.47 1.33 42.44
C PRO A 322 -1.77 -0.11 41.99
N GLN A 323 -1.97 -0.33 40.68
CA GLN A 323 -2.15 -1.68 40.15
C GLN A 323 -0.86 -2.52 40.29
N LEU A 324 0.30 -1.91 40.05
CA LEU A 324 1.59 -2.57 40.19
C LEU A 324 1.90 -2.90 41.67
N SER A 325 1.57 -2.02 42.61
CA SER A 325 1.80 -2.29 44.04
C SER A 325 0.94 -3.43 44.57
N GLN A 326 -0.27 -3.62 44.03
CA GLN A 326 -1.17 -4.71 44.40
C GLN A 326 -0.78 -6.05 43.75
N THR A 327 -0.35 -6.03 42.49
CA THR A 327 -0.09 -7.26 41.73
C THR A 327 1.35 -7.75 41.82
N HIS A 328 2.33 -6.84 41.89
CA HIS A 328 3.76 -7.15 41.91
C HIS A 328 4.55 -6.19 42.82
N PRO A 329 4.46 -6.37 44.16
CA PRO A 329 5.07 -5.46 45.13
C PRO A 329 6.59 -5.27 44.95
N HIS A 330 7.29 -6.33 44.54
CA HIS A 330 8.75 -6.30 44.31
C HIS A 330 9.14 -5.37 43.15
N LEU A 331 8.39 -5.39 42.04
CA LEU A 331 8.64 -4.53 40.87
C LEU A 331 8.32 -3.06 41.19
N TYR A 332 7.29 -2.82 41.98
CA TYR A 332 6.97 -1.49 42.48
C TYR A 332 8.13 -0.91 43.32
N GLN A 333 8.69 -1.70 44.25
CA GLN A 333 9.83 -1.28 45.07
C GLN A 333 11.08 -1.00 44.21
N GLN A 334 11.36 -1.81 43.20
CA GLN A 334 12.48 -1.58 42.27
C GLN A 334 12.31 -0.30 41.44
N LEU A 335 11.10 -0.04 40.94
CA LEU A 335 10.81 1.19 40.20
C LEU A 335 10.98 2.45 41.06
N VAL A 336 10.46 2.42 42.30
CA VAL A 336 10.61 3.52 43.26
C VAL A 336 12.08 3.71 43.65
N ALA A 337 12.82 2.62 43.86
CA ALA A 337 14.25 2.68 44.16
C ALA A 337 15.04 3.32 43.01
N LYS A 338 14.78 2.93 41.75
CA LYS A 338 15.47 3.50 40.58
C LYS A 338 15.16 4.99 40.40
N MET A 339 13.89 5.39 40.51
CA MET A 339 13.50 6.81 40.45
C MET A 339 14.17 7.63 41.57
N LYS A 340 14.34 7.04 42.76
CA LYS A 340 15.04 7.69 43.89
C LYS A 340 16.54 7.80 43.66
N THR A 341 17.18 6.76 43.11
CA THR A 341 18.62 6.77 42.75
C THR A 341 18.92 7.81 41.68
N ASP A 342 18.03 7.96 40.70
CA ASP A 342 18.17 8.94 39.61
C ASP A 342 17.74 10.36 40.03
N GLY A 343 17.22 10.53 41.26
CA GLY A 343 16.82 11.84 41.82
C GLY A 343 15.65 12.53 41.11
N ARG A 344 14.87 11.80 40.30
CA ARG A 344 13.79 12.35 39.47
C ARG A 344 12.42 12.01 40.01
N LYS A 345 11.45 12.89 39.80
CA LYS A 345 10.02 12.58 39.97
C LYS A 345 9.48 12.11 38.62
N PHE A 346 8.38 11.35 38.64
CA PHE A 346 7.68 10.96 37.40
C PHE A 346 7.21 12.15 36.55
N ALA A 347 7.12 13.34 37.15
CA ALA A 347 6.79 14.57 36.43
C ALA A 347 7.98 15.15 35.63
N ASP A 348 9.20 14.70 35.92
CA ASP A 348 10.44 15.18 35.30
C ASP A 348 10.88 14.27 34.13
N LEU A 349 10.05 13.29 33.75
CA LEU A 349 10.28 12.44 32.60
C LEU A 349 9.99 13.21 31.30
N SER A 350 10.74 12.92 30.24
CA SER A 350 10.36 13.39 28.91
C SER A 350 9.08 12.69 28.44
N PHE A 351 8.40 13.28 27.45
CA PHE A 351 7.21 12.69 26.83
C PHE A 351 7.47 11.25 26.35
N GLU A 352 8.62 11.00 25.74
CA GLU A 352 9.03 9.68 25.25
C GLU A 352 9.30 8.70 26.41
N GLN A 353 10.00 9.14 27.46
CA GLN A 353 10.28 8.32 28.64
C GLN A 353 9.00 7.95 29.39
N ALA A 354 8.07 8.89 29.54
CA ALA A 354 6.78 8.65 30.18
C ALA A 354 5.90 7.71 29.35
N ARG A 355 5.88 7.86 28.02
CA ARG A 355 5.17 6.95 27.12
C ARG A 355 5.73 5.53 27.17
N SER A 356 7.06 5.40 27.08
CA SER A 356 7.74 4.10 27.14
C SER A 356 7.46 3.39 28.48
N LEU A 357 7.53 4.14 29.58
CA LEU A 357 7.19 3.64 30.91
C LEU A 357 5.73 3.16 31.01
N ILE A 358 4.78 3.92 30.46
CA ILE A 358 3.35 3.52 30.43
C ILE A 358 3.16 2.23 29.64
N GLU A 359 3.76 2.11 28.46
CA GLU A 359 3.65 0.92 27.61
C GLU A 359 4.27 -0.30 28.31
N GLN A 360 5.42 -0.16 28.95
CA GLN A 360 6.10 -1.24 29.66
C GLN A 360 5.38 -1.65 30.96
N LEU A 361 4.78 -0.69 31.66
CA LEU A 361 3.91 -0.98 32.82
C LEU A 361 2.65 -1.75 32.41
N LYS A 362 2.06 -1.44 31.25
CA LYS A 362 0.91 -2.18 30.70
C LYS A 362 1.29 -3.61 30.29
N LEU A 363 2.45 -3.77 29.67
CA LEU A 363 2.98 -5.07 29.25
C LEU A 363 3.58 -5.90 30.39
N ARG A 364 3.63 -5.34 31.62
CA ARG A 364 4.26 -5.94 32.81
C ARG A 364 5.71 -6.39 32.58
N ASN A 365 6.40 -5.76 31.64
CA ASN A 365 7.77 -6.08 31.27
C ASN A 365 8.69 -4.89 31.60
N LEU A 366 9.01 -4.75 32.88
CA LEU A 366 9.83 -3.63 33.38
C LEU A 366 11.33 -3.85 33.19
N GLU A 367 11.79 -5.05 32.86
CA GLU A 367 13.21 -5.33 32.60
C GLU A 367 13.72 -4.52 31.39
N ALA A 368 12.88 -4.32 30.37
CA ALA A 368 13.18 -3.49 29.21
C ALA A 368 13.22 -1.99 29.51
N PHE A 369 12.46 -1.50 30.51
CA PHE A 369 12.56 -0.12 30.98
C PHE A 369 13.91 0.12 31.66
N PHE A 370 14.30 -0.84 32.50
CA PHE A 370 15.45 -0.70 33.37
C PHE A 370 16.79 -0.82 32.66
N SER A 371 16.83 -1.48 31.50
CA SER A 371 18.00 -1.56 30.61
C SER A 371 18.22 -0.28 29.79
N GLN A 372 17.22 0.59 29.66
CA GLN A 372 17.38 1.91 29.04
C GLN A 372 17.94 2.89 30.07
N SER A 373 19.07 3.52 29.75
CA SER A 373 19.64 4.59 30.57
C SER A 373 18.78 5.84 30.42
N LEU A 374 18.32 6.42 31.53
CA LEU A 374 17.55 7.68 31.56
C LEU A 374 18.45 8.91 31.34
N ALA A 375 19.50 8.76 30.50
CA ALA A 375 20.48 9.79 30.23
C ALA A 375 19.80 11.09 29.76
N SER A 376 20.19 12.20 30.38
CA SER A 376 19.74 13.53 30.01
C SER A 376 20.19 13.85 28.58
N GLN A 377 19.28 14.34 27.74
CA GLN A 377 19.73 15.29 26.72
C GLN A 377 20.16 16.54 27.47
N GLU A 378 21.47 16.72 27.66
CA GLU A 378 22.01 18.01 28.08
C GLU A 378 21.58 19.04 27.04
N THR A 379 20.75 19.99 27.47
CA THR A 379 20.48 21.19 26.70
C THR A 379 21.82 21.88 26.42
N PRO A 380 22.17 22.18 25.16
CA PRO A 380 23.37 22.94 24.88
C PRO A 380 23.21 24.31 25.53
N LYS A 381 23.98 24.55 26.60
CA LYS A 381 24.14 25.88 27.17
C LYS A 381 24.70 26.77 26.07
N ASN A 382 23.86 27.66 25.54
CA ASN A 382 24.28 28.81 24.77
C ASN A 382 25.19 29.69 25.65
N CYS A 383 26.48 29.35 25.71
CA CYS A 383 27.53 30.25 26.15
C CYS A 383 27.93 31.13 24.97
N LEU A 384 27.04 32.05 24.59
CA LEU A 384 27.43 33.23 23.82
C LEU A 384 28.26 34.13 24.74
N THR A 385 29.57 33.91 24.75
CA THR A 385 30.53 34.93 25.16
C THR A 385 31.07 35.59 23.88
N PRO A 386 30.92 36.91 23.69
CA PRO A 386 31.51 37.59 22.54
C PRO A 386 33.04 37.62 22.69
N PRO A 387 33.80 37.43 21.61
CA PRO A 387 35.25 37.57 21.66
C PRO A 387 35.61 39.05 21.87
N ARG A 388 36.38 39.32 22.94
CA ARG A 388 37.08 40.59 23.11
C ARG A 388 38.12 40.71 22.00
N PHE A 389 37.88 41.60 21.04
CA PHE A 389 38.92 42.09 20.15
C PHE A 389 39.90 42.95 20.96
N SER A 390 41.12 42.47 21.12
CA SER A 390 42.28 43.26 21.50
C SER A 390 42.75 44.02 20.26
N SER A 391 42.61 45.34 20.28
CA SER A 391 43.21 46.25 19.31
C SER A 391 44.71 46.40 19.63
N HIS A 392 45.55 45.73 18.86
CA HIS A 392 46.88 46.23 18.55
C HIS A 392 46.95 46.52 17.05
N TRP A 393 47.51 47.69 16.75
CA TRP A 393 47.71 48.37 15.45
C TRP A 393 46.60 49.33 15.03
#